data_AF-A0A223VRV6-F1
#
_entry.id   AF-A0A223VRV6-F1
#
_cell.length_a   1.000
_cell.length_b   1.000
_cell.length_c   1.000
_cell.angle_alpha   90.00
_cell.angle_beta   90.00
_cell.angle_gamma   90.00
#
_symmetry.space_group_name_H-M   'P 1'
#
loop_
_entity.id
_entity.type
_entity.pdbx_description
1 polymer ?
#
loop_
_entity_poly.entity_id
_entity_poly.type
_entity_poly.pdbx_seq_one_letter_code
_entity_poly.pdbx_strand_id
1 'polypeptide(L)'
;MRYDNTPANASADTAVHGAPEAAQPESETTRAEQCRKELDVLKVYNKPSYVKYEAEYQAIAAKTAKYMEIKDSLGADLNYMVMPAYQFQIREFCFRVKTRLSQLVLRQAK
;
A
#
# COMPACT_ATOMS: atom_id res chain seq x y z
N MET A 1 -40.16 25.50 41.57
CA MET A 1 -41.13 25.18 40.50
C MET A 1 -40.39 24.42 39.41
N ARG A 2 -40.92 23.26 39.01
CA ARG A 2 -40.44 22.41 37.91
C ARG A 2 -40.69 23.09 36.56
N TYR A 3 -39.85 22.83 35.55
CA TYR A 3 -40.28 22.24 34.28
C TYR A 3 -39.12 21.46 33.64
N ASP A 4 -39.38 20.15 33.51
CA ASP A 4 -38.69 19.14 32.73
C ASP A 4 -39.04 19.35 31.24
N ASN A 5 -38.13 19.11 30.30
CA ASN A 5 -38.53 18.86 28.91
C ASN A 5 -37.45 18.05 28.18
N THR A 6 -37.50 16.74 28.38
CA THR A 6 -36.90 15.73 27.50
C THR A 6 -37.77 15.56 26.25
N PRO A 7 -37.23 15.54 25.02
CA PRO A 7 -37.88 14.85 23.91
C PRO A 7 -37.30 13.44 23.77
N ALA A 8 -38.21 12.47 23.86
CA ALA A 8 -37.97 11.05 23.64
C ALA A 8 -37.58 10.75 22.18
N ASN A 9 -36.60 9.85 22.05
CA ASN A 9 -36.39 8.85 21.02
C ASN A 9 -37.24 8.94 19.73
N ALA A 10 -36.59 9.25 18.61
CA ALA A 10 -37.06 8.90 17.28
C ALA A 10 -35.96 8.07 16.59
N SER A 11 -36.23 6.78 16.45
CA SER A 11 -35.46 5.83 15.66
C SER A 11 -35.31 6.35 14.23
N ALA A 12 -34.09 6.67 13.84
CA ALA A 12 -33.70 6.80 12.44
C ALA A 12 -32.78 5.63 12.11
N ASP A 13 -33.42 4.54 11.68
CA ASP A 13 -32.82 3.48 10.88
C ASP A 13 -32.13 4.15 9.68
N THR A 14 -30.83 4.38 9.79
CA THR A 14 -30.03 4.91 8.70
C THR A 14 -28.93 3.91 8.46
N ALA A 15 -29.26 2.96 7.61
CA ALA A 15 -28.40 2.23 6.69
C ALA A 15 -26.91 2.25 7.09
N VAL A 16 -26.46 1.07 7.53
CA VAL A 16 -25.08 0.59 7.40
C VAL A 16 -24.60 0.88 5.97
N HIS A 17 -24.15 2.10 5.73
CA HIS A 17 -23.26 2.40 4.64
C HIS A 17 -21.94 1.86 5.13
N GLY A 18 -21.58 0.69 4.62
CA GLY A 18 -20.21 0.19 4.70
C GLY A 18 -19.30 1.33 4.27
N ALA A 19 -18.70 1.99 5.25
CA ALA A 19 -17.53 2.81 5.00
C ALA A 19 -16.58 1.89 4.23
N PRO A 20 -15.99 2.34 3.10
CA PRO A 20 -14.86 1.60 2.55
C PRO A 20 -13.91 1.44 3.72
N GLU A 21 -13.65 0.19 4.10
CA GLU A 21 -12.72 -0.17 5.16
C GLU A 21 -11.55 0.78 5.04
N ALA A 22 -11.48 1.74 5.95
CA ALA A 22 -10.46 2.76 5.92
C ALA A 22 -9.19 1.96 6.05
N ALA A 23 -8.48 1.78 4.93
CA ALA A 23 -7.26 1.01 4.87
C ALA A 23 -6.40 1.54 6.01
N GLN A 24 -6.34 0.77 7.10
CA GLN A 24 -5.53 1.16 8.25
C GLN A 24 -4.14 1.43 7.68
N PRO A 25 -3.40 2.42 8.21
CA PRO A 25 -2.04 2.65 7.76
C PRO A 25 -1.20 1.43 8.17
N GLU A 26 -1.24 0.39 7.36
CA GLU A 26 -0.30 -0.71 7.42
C GLU A 26 1.08 -0.08 7.35
N SER A 27 1.97 -0.50 8.25
CA SER A 27 3.34 -0.01 8.24
C SER A 27 3.93 -0.22 6.85
N GLU A 28 4.81 0.68 6.41
CA GLU A 28 5.45 0.54 5.08
C GLU A 28 6.11 -0.82 4.89
N THR A 29 6.67 -1.36 5.97
CA THR A 29 7.24 -2.71 6.06
C THR A 29 6.19 -3.77 5.73
N THR A 30 5.05 -3.75 6.39
CA THR A 30 3.94 -4.69 6.15
C THR A 30 3.46 -4.63 4.70
N ARG A 31 3.35 -3.42 4.13
CA ARG A 31 2.92 -3.27 2.73
C ARG A 31 3.96 -3.79 1.74
N ALA A 32 5.26 -3.57 1.99
CA ALA A 32 6.32 -4.07 1.14
C ALA A 32 6.41 -5.61 1.16
N GLU A 33 6.22 -6.22 2.34
CA GLU A 33 6.14 -7.67 2.49
C GLU A 33 4.94 -8.26 1.74
N GLN A 34 3.77 -7.63 1.87
CA GLN A 34 2.57 -8.07 1.16
C GLN A 34 2.73 -7.95 -0.36
N CYS A 35 3.29 -6.84 -0.82
CA CYS A 35 3.65 -6.62 -2.21
C CYS A 35 4.61 -7.68 -2.77
N ARG A 36 5.57 -8.14 -1.97
CA ARG A 36 6.45 -9.24 -2.35
C ARG A 36 5.67 -10.54 -2.57
N LYS A 37 4.74 -10.87 -1.67
CA LYS A 37 3.86 -12.05 -1.82
C LYS A 37 2.99 -11.93 -3.08
N GLU A 38 2.41 -10.76 -3.34
CA GLU A 38 1.60 -10.51 -4.54
C GLU A 38 2.42 -10.66 -5.83
N LEU A 39 3.68 -10.23 -5.83
CA LEU A 39 4.61 -10.45 -6.94
C LEU A 39 4.88 -11.94 -7.17
N ASP A 40 5.05 -12.73 -6.11
CA ASP A 40 5.23 -14.18 -6.24
C ASP A 40 3.98 -14.86 -6.80
N VAL A 41 2.77 -14.39 -6.45
CA VAL A 41 1.52 -14.87 -7.07
C VAL A 41 1.46 -14.53 -8.56
N LEU A 42 1.94 -13.35 -8.96
CA LEU A 42 1.99 -12.94 -10.37
C LEU A 42 2.76 -13.95 -11.25
N LYS A 43 3.75 -14.66 -10.68
CA LYS A 43 4.50 -15.72 -11.36
C LYS A 43 3.59 -16.84 -11.88
N VAL A 44 2.53 -17.17 -11.14
CA VAL A 44 1.54 -18.21 -11.50
C VAL A 44 0.67 -17.74 -12.66
N TYR A 45 0.24 -16.47 -12.65
CA TYR A 45 -0.65 -15.91 -13.66
C TYR A 45 0.05 -15.50 -14.95
N ASN A 46 1.28 -14.99 -14.87
CA ASN A 46 2.00 -14.45 -16.01
C ASN A 46 3.52 -14.37 -15.76
N LYS A 47 4.25 -15.43 -16.15
CA LYS A 47 5.72 -15.51 -15.99
C LYS A 47 6.48 -14.35 -16.65
N PRO A 48 6.17 -13.89 -17.88
CA PRO A 48 6.85 -12.73 -18.46
C PRO A 48 6.67 -11.44 -17.65
N SER A 49 5.45 -11.17 -17.17
CA SER A 49 5.18 -10.02 -16.31
C SER A 49 5.96 -10.14 -15.01
N TYR A 50 5.95 -11.32 -14.37
CA TYR A 50 6.74 -11.57 -13.16
C TYR A 50 8.22 -11.24 -13.34
N VAL A 51 8.88 -11.75 -14.39
CA VAL A 51 10.32 -11.49 -14.62
C VAL A 51 10.60 -9.99 -14.72
N LYS A 52 9.74 -9.24 -15.41
CA LYS A 52 9.86 -7.78 -15.50
C LYS A 52 9.74 -7.10 -14.14
N TYR A 53 8.66 -7.39 -13.40
CA TYR A 53 8.41 -6.76 -12.10
C TYR A 53 9.43 -7.20 -11.04
N GLU A 54 9.95 -8.43 -11.12
CA GLU A 54 11.02 -8.91 -10.25
C GLU A 54 12.30 -8.10 -10.46
N ALA A 55 12.72 -7.89 -11.70
CA ALA A 55 13.89 -7.08 -12.00
C ALA A 55 13.73 -5.63 -11.50
N GLU A 56 12.54 -5.03 -11.68
CA GLU A 56 12.21 -3.70 -11.15
C GLU A 56 12.26 -3.67 -9.62
N TYR A 57 11.69 -4.68 -8.94
CA TYR A 57 11.72 -4.78 -7.48
C TYR A 57 13.14 -4.86 -6.94
N GLN A 58 13.98 -5.72 -7.51
CA GLN A 58 15.38 -5.86 -7.12
C GLN A 58 16.16 -4.55 -7.34
N ALA A 59 15.90 -3.84 -8.44
CA ALA A 59 16.52 -2.55 -8.69
C ALA A 59 16.12 -1.48 -7.66
N ILE A 60 14.86 -1.44 -7.23
CA ILE A 60 14.39 -0.54 -6.16
C ILE A 60 15.06 -0.92 -4.84
N ALA A 61 15.05 -2.20 -4.47
CA ALA A 61 15.66 -2.71 -3.24
C ALA A 61 17.17 -2.38 -3.18
N ALA A 62 17.90 -2.58 -4.27
CA ALA A 62 19.33 -2.27 -4.34
C ALA A 62 19.63 -0.77 -4.18
N LYS A 63 18.81 0.11 -4.77
CA LYS A 63 18.98 1.56 -4.61
C LYS A 63 18.68 1.99 -3.16
N THR A 64 17.60 1.47 -2.58
CA THR A 64 17.23 1.74 -1.18
C THR A 64 18.30 1.22 -0.22
N ALA A 65 18.85 0.01 -0.45
CA ALA A 65 19.92 -0.55 0.38
C ALA A 65 21.17 0.33 0.36
N LYS A 66 21.62 0.76 -0.82
CA LYS A 66 22.76 1.70 -0.95
C LYS A 66 22.51 3.01 -0.21
N TYR A 67 21.29 3.55 -0.28
CA TYR A 67 20.93 4.74 0.49
C TYR A 67 21.00 4.47 2.00
N MET A 68 20.45 3.35 2.47
CA MET A 68 20.48 3.00 3.89
C MET A 68 21.90 2.83 4.44
N GLU A 69 22.84 2.33 3.63
CA GLU A 69 24.26 2.21 4.00
C GLU A 69 24.92 3.56 4.24
N ILE A 70 24.53 4.60 3.47
CA ILE A 70 25.17 5.92 3.54
C ILE A 70 24.33 6.95 4.31
N LYS A 71 23.08 6.65 4.69
CA LYS A 71 22.13 7.63 5.22
C LYS A 71 22.70 8.43 6.41
N ASP A 72 23.46 7.77 7.28
CA ASP A 72 24.01 8.40 8.49
C ASP A 72 25.23 9.28 8.19
N SER A 73 25.80 9.17 6.98
CA SER A 73 26.88 10.04 6.46
C SER A 73 26.35 11.21 5.62
N LEU A 74 25.05 11.23 5.31
CA LEU A 74 24.43 12.31 4.54
C LEU A 74 23.96 13.45 5.46
N GLY A 75 24.06 14.69 4.97
CA GLY A 75 23.49 15.84 5.67
C GLY A 75 21.96 15.74 5.81
N ALA A 76 21.42 16.34 6.88
CA ALA A 76 20.00 16.25 7.21
C ALA A 76 19.06 16.72 6.09
N ASP A 77 19.43 17.77 5.36
CA ASP A 77 18.65 18.31 4.23
C ASP A 77 18.51 17.30 3.08
N LEU A 78 19.64 16.67 2.69
CA LEU A 78 19.62 15.65 1.64
C LEU A 78 18.83 14.41 2.07
N ASN A 79 18.97 13.97 3.32
CA ASN A 79 18.17 12.86 3.88
C ASN A 79 16.67 13.18 3.85
N TYR A 80 16.29 14.41 4.18
CA TYR A 80 14.88 14.85 4.17
C TYR A 80 14.27 14.77 2.77
N MET A 81 15.05 15.02 1.72
CA MET A 81 14.58 14.91 0.34
C MET A 81 14.57 13.47 -0.18
N VAL A 82 15.61 12.70 0.13
CA VAL A 82 15.86 11.40 -0.49
C VAL A 82 15.07 10.27 0.18
N MET A 83 14.88 10.31 1.51
CA MET A 83 14.14 9.28 2.24
C MET A 83 12.70 9.12 1.72
N PRO A 84 11.90 10.20 1.57
CA PRO A 84 10.53 10.07 1.07
C PRO A 84 10.49 9.60 -0.39
N ALA A 85 11.50 9.92 -1.19
CA ALA A 85 11.56 9.48 -2.58
C ALA A 85 11.66 7.95 -2.68
N TYR A 86 12.54 7.32 -1.90
CA TYR A 86 12.64 5.86 -1.86
C TYR A 86 11.40 5.19 -1.28
N GLN A 87 10.84 5.76 -0.21
CA GLN A 87 9.58 5.31 0.35
C GLN A 87 8.48 5.32 -0.70
N PHE A 88 8.31 6.44 -1.42
CA PHE A 88 7.31 6.58 -2.47
C PHE A 88 7.53 5.58 -3.61
N GLN A 89 8.77 5.42 -4.06
CA GLN A 89 9.14 4.55 -5.17
C GLN A 89 8.69 3.10 -4.93
N ILE A 90 8.90 2.56 -3.72
CA ILE A 90 8.43 1.21 -3.41
C ILE A 90 6.89 1.14 -3.31
N ARG A 91 6.22 2.18 -2.77
CA ARG A 91 4.74 2.19 -2.72
C ARG A 91 4.12 2.17 -4.11
N GLU A 92 4.62 3.02 -5.00
CA GLU A 92 4.15 3.10 -6.37
C GLU A 92 4.37 1.78 -7.10
N PHE A 93 5.56 1.20 -6.98
CA PHE A 93 5.85 -0.12 -7.54
C PHE A 93 4.84 -1.18 -7.08
N CYS A 94 4.60 -1.24 -5.77
CA CYS A 94 3.67 -2.21 -5.19
C CYS A 94 2.23 -2.01 -5.66
N PHE A 95 1.80 -0.76 -5.83
CA PHE A 95 0.50 -0.45 -6.41
C PHE A 95 0.39 -0.99 -7.86
N ARG A 96 1.43 -0.80 -8.69
CA ARG A 96 1.44 -1.30 -10.07
C ARG A 96 1.37 -2.83 -10.13
N VAL A 97 2.08 -3.54 -9.26
CA VAL A 97 2.00 -5.00 -9.14
C VAL A 97 0.58 -5.43 -8.78
N LYS A 98 0.00 -4.81 -7.74
CA LYS A 98 -1.36 -5.09 -7.28
C LYS A 98 -2.39 -4.88 -8.39
N THR A 99 -2.34 -3.73 -9.09
CA THR A 99 -3.24 -3.44 -10.22
C THR A 99 -3.11 -4.50 -11.32
N ARG A 100 -1.88 -4.88 -11.68
CA ARG A 100 -1.65 -5.88 -12.74
C ARG A 100 -2.19 -7.25 -12.33
N LEU A 101 -1.94 -7.67 -11.10
CA LEU A 101 -2.43 -8.92 -10.56
C LEU A 101 -3.97 -8.94 -10.54
N SER A 102 -4.61 -7.89 -10.02
CA SER A 102 -6.08 -7.77 -10.02
C SER A 102 -6.67 -7.91 -11.43
N GLN A 103 -6.07 -7.26 -12.43
CA GLN A 103 -6.51 -7.40 -13.83
C GLN A 103 -6.38 -8.82 -14.38
N LEU A 104 -5.38 -9.59 -13.93
CA LEU A 104 -5.18 -10.97 -14.36
C LEU A 104 -6.16 -11.92 -13.66
N VAL A 105 -6.35 -11.74 -12.36
CA VAL A 105 -7.33 -12.50 -11.55
C VAL A 105 -8.74 -12.32 -12.11
N LEU A 106 -9.17 -11.07 -12.33
CA LEU A 106 -10.51 -10.77 -12.85
C LEU A 106 -10.73 -11.29 -14.29
N ARG A 107 -9.70 -11.33 -15.13
CA ARG A 107 -9.81 -11.83 -16.51
C ARG A 107 -9.84 -13.36 -16.61
N GLN A 108 -9.28 -14.07 -15.65
CA GLN A 108 -9.32 -15.54 -15.61
C GLN A 108 -10.57 -16.10 -14.90
N ALA A 109 -11.38 -15.27 -14.25
CA ALA A 109 -12.60 -15.68 -13.55
C ALA A 109 -13.79 -15.97 -14.50
N LYS A 110 -13.55 -16.52 -15.70
CA LYS A 110 -14.58 -16.91 -16.67
C LYS A 110 -14.44 -18.37 -17.07
#